data_AF-A0A2C5Z948-F1
#
_entry.id   AF-A0A2C5Z948-F1
#
_cell.length_a   1.000
_cell.length_b   1.000
_cell.length_c   1.000
_cell.angle_alpha   90.00
_cell.angle_beta   90.00
_cell.angle_gamma   90.00
#
_symmetry.space_group_name_H-M   'P 1'
#
loop_
_entity.id
_entity.type
_entity.pdbx_description
1 polymer ?
#
loop_
_entity_poly.entity_id
_entity_poly.type
_entity_poly.pdbx_seq_one_letter_code
_entity_poly.pdbx_strand_id
1 'polypeptide(L)'
;MGYQSLAVNPILGRVAHLLTPPSELPRLPQGVSWLGVHGFTLTQIIVTGAVFAMTLTVAAPAFPLVIIALVPVRLTLMSRIWNRETLRFVDGWACRPGKPEDDAGPAEAPPETRPDEEKGP
;
A
#
# COMPACT_ATOMS: atom_id res chain seq x y z
N MET A 1 -0.45 22.07 -8.83
CA MET A 1 0.67 21.16 -8.50
C MET A 1 0.37 20.25 -7.31
N GLY A 2 0.40 20.70 -6.05
CA GLY A 2 0.22 19.79 -4.88
C GLY A 2 -1.10 19.00 -4.84
N TYR A 3 -2.23 19.64 -5.13
CA TYR A 3 -3.54 18.97 -5.24
C TYR A 3 -3.55 17.85 -6.29
N GLN A 4 -2.95 18.10 -7.47
CA GLN A 4 -2.89 17.13 -8.56
C GLN A 4 -2.02 15.92 -8.18
N SER A 5 -0.92 16.13 -7.46
CA SER A 5 -0.08 15.04 -6.93
C SER A 5 -0.81 14.18 -5.90
N LEU A 6 -1.70 14.77 -5.09
CA LEU A 6 -2.49 14.03 -4.10
C LEU A 6 -3.69 13.32 -4.71
N ALA A 7 -4.32 13.92 -5.75
CA ALA A 7 -5.49 13.36 -6.40
C ALA A 7 -5.23 11.99 -7.06
N VAL A 8 -3.98 11.73 -7.48
CA VAL A 8 -3.57 10.43 -8.04
C VAL A 8 -3.20 9.40 -6.99
N ASN A 9 -3.14 9.79 -5.71
CA ASN A 9 -2.76 8.90 -4.62
C ASN A 9 -4.00 8.23 -4.01
N PRO A 10 -4.06 6.88 -3.94
CA PRO A 10 -5.20 6.15 -3.39
C PRO A 10 -5.47 6.47 -1.91
N ILE A 11 -4.52 7.09 -1.18
CA ILE A 11 -4.78 7.56 0.17
C ILE A 11 -5.95 8.53 0.25
N LEU A 12 -6.13 9.42 -0.73
CA LEU A 12 -7.19 10.42 -0.67
C LEU A 12 -8.58 9.76 -0.69
N GLY A 13 -8.77 8.77 -1.58
CA GLY A 13 -9.99 7.96 -1.62
C GLY A 13 -10.22 7.19 -0.32
N ARG A 14 -9.16 6.59 0.25
CA ARG A 14 -9.26 5.87 1.53
C ARG A 14 -9.59 6.77 2.72
N VAL A 15 -9.10 8.02 2.74
CA VAL A 15 -9.49 9.02 3.73
C VAL A 15 -10.93 9.46 3.53
N ALA A 16 -11.40 9.63 2.29
CA ALA A 16 -12.81 9.90 2.02
C ALA A 16 -13.70 8.75 2.51
N HIS A 17 -13.27 7.49 2.34
CA HIS A 17 -13.99 6.32 2.87
C HIS A 17 -14.01 6.27 4.41
N LEU A 18 -13.00 6.80 5.10
CA LEU A 18 -13.05 6.94 6.57
C LEU A 18 -14.16 7.89 7.05
N LEU A 19 -14.49 8.90 6.23
CA LEU A 19 -15.52 9.90 6.54
C LEU A 19 -16.90 9.50 6.00
N THR A 20 -16.95 8.51 5.11
CA THR A 20 -18.18 8.04 4.50
C THR A 20 -18.89 7.07 5.45
N PRO A 21 -20.21 7.21 5.68
CA PRO A 21 -20.95 6.30 6.55
C PRO A 21 -20.90 4.86 5.99
N PRO A 22 -20.87 3.82 6.85
CA PRO A 22 -20.73 2.42 6.40
C PRO A 22 -21.79 1.93 5.41
N SER A 23 -22.97 2.55 5.37
CA SER A 23 -24.06 2.20 4.46
C SER A 23 -23.78 2.58 3.00
N GLU A 24 -22.94 3.60 2.77
CA GLU A 24 -22.60 4.12 1.44
C GLU A 24 -21.22 3.62 0.96
N LEU A 25 -20.59 2.73 1.72
CA LEU A 25 -19.29 2.19 1.36
C LEU A 25 -19.41 1.18 0.21
N PRO A 26 -18.47 1.21 -0.76
CA PRO A 26 -18.46 0.23 -1.83
C PRO A 26 -18.21 -1.18 -1.28
N ARG A 27 -18.70 -2.19 -2.00
CA ARG A 27 -18.46 -3.59 -1.64
C ARG A 27 -16.97 -3.91 -1.77
N LEU A 28 -16.39 -4.48 -0.73
CA LEU A 28 -15.02 -4.95 -0.73
C LEU A 28 -14.90 -6.33 -1.41
N PRO A 29 -13.72 -6.65 -1.99
CA PRO A 29 -13.43 -8.00 -2.45
C PRO A 29 -13.44 -9.00 -1.27
N GLN A 30 -13.68 -10.27 -1.58
CA GLN A 30 -13.72 -11.34 -0.57
C GLN A 30 -12.40 -11.39 0.21
N GLY A 31 -12.49 -11.56 1.54
CA GLY A 31 -11.31 -11.62 2.41
C GLY A 31 -10.78 -10.27 2.94
N VAL A 32 -11.31 -9.15 2.44
CA VAL A 32 -10.94 -7.80 2.91
C VAL A 32 -12.04 -7.22 3.78
N SER A 33 -11.66 -6.60 4.90
CA SER A 33 -12.60 -5.94 5.81
C SER A 33 -12.37 -4.43 5.88
N TRP A 34 -13.44 -3.66 6.02
CA TRP A 34 -13.37 -2.21 6.18
C TRP A 34 -12.61 -1.82 7.45
N LEU A 35 -12.71 -2.61 8.52
CA LEU A 35 -11.90 -2.42 9.74
C LEU A 35 -10.39 -2.50 9.44
N GLY A 36 -9.98 -3.48 8.62
CA GLY A 36 -8.59 -3.61 8.19
C GLY A 36 -8.13 -2.40 7.36
N VAL A 37 -8.92 -2.00 6.36
CA VAL A 37 -8.62 -0.86 5.49
C VAL A 37 -8.56 0.47 6.27
N HIS A 38 -9.51 0.71 7.14
CA HIS A 38 -9.56 1.92 7.97
C HIS A 38 -8.42 1.95 8.99
N GLY A 39 -8.15 0.83 9.68
CA GLY A 39 -7.03 0.74 10.62
C GLY A 39 -5.67 0.98 9.92
N PHE A 40 -5.50 0.44 8.71
CA PHE A 40 -4.31 0.69 7.91
C PHE A 40 -4.19 2.17 7.52
N THR A 41 -5.28 2.76 7.05
CA THR A 41 -5.31 4.16 6.62
C THR A 41 -5.02 5.10 7.79
N LEU A 42 -5.58 4.83 8.98
CA LEU A 42 -5.30 5.58 10.19
C LEU A 42 -3.82 5.48 10.59
N THR A 43 -3.25 4.27 10.54
CA THR A 43 -1.82 4.06 10.78
C THR A 43 -0.97 4.86 9.79
N GLN A 44 -1.35 4.87 8.51
CA GLN A 44 -0.65 5.64 7.48
C GLN A 44 -0.73 7.15 7.73
N ILE A 45 -1.88 7.68 8.18
CA ILE A 45 -2.02 9.09 8.58
C ILE A 45 -1.13 9.40 9.79
N ILE A 46 -1.12 8.54 10.81
CA ILE A 46 -0.30 8.72 12.02
C ILE A 46 1.19 8.75 11.67
N VAL A 47 1.68 7.78 10.90
CA VAL A 47 3.09 7.71 10.50
C VAL A 47 3.47 8.91 9.63
N THR A 48 2.63 9.27 8.66
CA THR A 48 2.86 10.45 7.81
C THR A 48 2.88 11.73 8.65
N GLY A 49 1.94 11.87 9.58
CA GLY A 49 1.87 13.02 10.50
C GLY A 49 3.08 13.09 11.44
N ALA A 50 3.56 11.95 11.95
CA ALA A 50 4.76 11.89 12.79
C ALA A 50 6.01 12.33 12.01
N VAL A 51 6.18 11.82 10.79
CA VAL A 51 7.28 12.21 9.90
C VAL A 51 7.17 13.69 9.50
N PHE A 52 5.98 14.17 9.18
CA PHE A 52 5.74 15.58 8.88
C PHE A 52 6.06 16.48 10.08
N ALA A 53 5.58 16.14 11.28
CA ALA A 53 5.89 16.87 12.50
C ALA A 53 7.40 16.92 12.78
N MET A 54 8.11 15.81 12.57
CA MET A 54 9.58 15.76 12.67
C MET A 54 10.25 16.79 11.75
N THR A 55 9.76 16.94 10.51
CA THR A 55 10.33 17.93 9.57
C THR A 55 10.11 19.39 9.99
N LEU A 56 9.14 19.66 10.88
CA LEU A 56 8.93 20.99 11.47
C LEU A 56 9.86 21.28 12.66
N THR A 57 10.67 20.30 13.08
CA THR A 57 11.59 20.43 14.23
C THR A 57 13.05 20.54 13.80
N VAL A 58 13.93 20.83 14.75
CA VAL A 58 15.39 20.78 14.57
C VAL A 58 15.90 19.40 14.16
N ALA A 59 15.10 18.34 14.33
CA ALA A 59 15.44 16.98 13.91
C ALA A 59 15.24 16.73 12.40
N ALA A 60 14.75 17.72 11.64
CA ALA A 60 14.53 17.59 10.19
C ALA A 60 15.70 16.97 9.40
N PRO A 61 17.00 17.26 9.70
CA PRO A 61 18.11 16.64 8.98
C PRO A 61 18.18 15.11 9.11
N ALA A 62 17.56 14.52 10.13
CA ALA A 62 17.51 13.06 10.32
C ALA A 62 16.42 12.37 9.48
N PHE A 63 15.56 13.11 8.78
CA PHE A 63 14.47 12.57 7.96
C PHE A 63 14.92 11.44 6.99
N PRO A 64 16.03 11.57 6.24
CA PRO A 64 16.46 10.52 5.31
C PRO A 64 16.78 9.19 6.01
N LEU A 65 17.36 9.24 7.20
CA LEU A 65 17.65 8.04 7.99
C LEU A 65 16.37 7.40 8.52
N VAL A 66 15.41 8.22 8.94
CA VAL A 66 14.10 7.75 9.42
C VAL A 66 13.32 7.04 8.33
N ILE A 67 13.24 7.59 7.11
CA ILE A 67 12.52 6.92 6.02
C ILE A 67 13.18 5.59 5.63
N ILE A 68 14.51 5.50 5.67
CA ILE A 68 15.25 4.24 5.41
C ILE A 68 14.92 3.20 6.47
N ALA A 69 14.96 3.58 7.75
CA ALA A 69 14.61 2.70 8.86
C ALA A 69 13.11 2.32 8.88
N LEU A 70 12.25 3.21 8.38
CA LEU A 70 10.81 3.00 8.36
C LEU A 70 10.40 1.89 7.38
N VAL A 71 11.15 1.65 6.30
CA VAL A 71 10.83 0.58 5.33
C VAL A 71 10.79 -0.82 5.98
N PRO A 72 11.84 -1.33 6.64
CA PRO A 72 11.79 -2.64 7.29
C PRO A 72 10.80 -2.69 8.45
N VAL A 73 10.67 -1.60 9.22
CA VAL A 73 9.68 -1.50 10.30
C VAL A 73 8.25 -1.61 9.75
N ARG A 74 7.96 -0.91 8.64
CA ARG A 74 6.66 -0.95 7.96
C ARG A 74 6.33 -2.37 7.51
N LEU A 75 7.25 -3.03 6.81
CA LEU A 75 7.03 -4.36 6.26
C LEU A 75 6.81 -5.42 7.36
N THR A 76 7.56 -5.33 8.45
CA THR A 76 7.42 -6.24 9.61
C THR A 76 6.15 -5.97 10.41
N LEU A 77 5.79 -4.70 10.64
CA LEU A 77 4.58 -4.32 11.35
C LEU A 77 3.32 -4.70 10.56
N MET A 78 3.32 -4.43 9.25
CA MET A 78 2.17 -4.68 8.39
C MET A 78 1.87 -6.17 8.25
N SER A 79 2.90 -7.00 8.02
CA SER A 79 2.75 -8.45 7.91
C SER A 79 2.30 -9.13 9.22
N ARG A 80 2.51 -8.49 10.37
CA ARG A 80 2.12 -9.02 11.68
C ARG A 80 0.71 -8.63 12.11
N ILE A 81 0.25 -7.43 11.74
CA ILE A 81 -1.01 -6.87 12.24
C ILE A 81 -2.18 -7.08 11.26
N TRP A 82 -1.94 -7.09 9.95
CA TRP A 82 -2.99 -7.16 8.93
C TRP A 82 -3.01 -8.46 8.15
N ASN A 83 -4.21 -8.86 7.72
CA ASN A 83 -4.41 -10.02 6.84
C ASN A 83 -3.78 -9.76 5.46
N ARG A 84 -3.25 -10.82 4.82
CA ARG A 84 -2.55 -10.73 3.53
C ARG A 84 -3.43 -10.16 2.42
N GLU A 85 -4.71 -10.51 2.39
CA GLU A 85 -5.67 -10.00 1.40
C GLU A 85 -5.90 -8.50 1.57
N THR A 86 -5.99 -8.01 2.81
CA THR A 86 -6.11 -6.58 3.09
C THR A 86 -4.84 -5.85 2.67
N LEU A 87 -3.66 -6.40 2.98
CA LEU A 87 -2.38 -5.83 2.54
C LEU A 87 -2.26 -5.79 1.02
N ARG A 88 -2.61 -6.86 0.32
CA ARG A 88 -2.64 -6.90 -1.16
C ARG A 88 -3.59 -5.86 -1.73
N PHE A 89 -4.76 -5.66 -1.11
CA PHE A 89 -5.71 -4.64 -1.55
C PHE A 89 -5.18 -3.21 -1.34
N VAL A 90 -4.61 -2.90 -0.17
CA VAL A 90 -4.17 -1.53 0.17
C VAL A 90 -2.81 -1.15 -0.42
N ASP A 91 -1.92 -2.12 -0.62
CA ASP A 91 -0.59 -1.94 -1.24
C ASP A 91 -0.58 -2.31 -2.74
N GLY A 92 -1.67 -2.87 -3.28
CA GLY A 92 -1.76 -3.29 -4.68
C GLY A 92 -1.51 -2.18 -5.69
N TRP A 93 -1.77 -0.91 -5.33
CA TRP A 93 -1.42 0.25 -6.17
C TRP A 93 0.09 0.44 -6.34
N ALA A 94 0.90 0.02 -5.35
CA ALA A 94 2.35 0.07 -5.42
C ALA A 94 2.97 -1.20 -6.03
N CYS A 95 2.19 -2.29 -6.11
CA CYS A 95 2.61 -3.52 -6.75
C CYS A 95 2.35 -3.49 -8.26
N ARG A 96 3.26 -4.11 -9.02
CA ARG A 96 3.13 -4.25 -10.48
C ARG A 96 2.30 -5.52 -10.73
N PRO A 97 1.39 -5.56 -11.71
CA PRO A 97 0.66 -6.79 -12.03
C PRO A 97 1.62 -7.95 -12.34
N GLY A 98 1.35 -9.14 -11.76
CA GLY A 98 2.17 -10.35 -11.93
C GLY A 98 3.31 -10.49 -10.92
N LYS A 99 3.12 -10.08 -9.67
CA LYS A 99 4.13 -10.24 -8.63
C LYS A 99 4.02 -11.62 -7.96
N PRO A 100 5.12 -12.18 -7.43
CA PRO A 100 5.12 -13.52 -6.81
C PRO A 100 4.19 -13.63 -5.58
N GLU A 101 3.85 -12.51 -4.93
CA GLU A 101 2.80 -12.49 -3.89
C GLU A 101 1.38 -12.76 -4.42
N ASP A 102 1.17 -12.70 -5.75
CA ASP A 102 -0.08 -13.05 -6.40
C ASP A 102 -0.24 -14.57 -6.59
N ASP A 103 0.87 -15.29 -6.79
CA ASP A 103 0.92 -16.73 -7.07
C ASP A 103 0.98 -17.62 -5.82
N ALA A 104 1.01 -17.03 -4.61
CA ALA A 104 1.10 -17.78 -3.35
C ALA A 104 -0.25 -18.40 -2.89
N GLY A 105 -1.06 -18.89 -3.85
CA GLY A 105 -2.10 -19.92 -3.65
C GLY A 105 -1.54 -21.32 -3.92
N PRO A 106 -2.28 -22.43 -3.68
CA PRO A 106 -1.73 -23.77 -3.83
C PRO A 106 -1.32 -24.03 -5.29
N ALA A 107 0.00 -24.09 -5.52
CA ALA A 107 0.71 -24.56 -6.71
C ALA A 107 -0.15 -24.70 -7.98
N GLU A 108 -0.37 -23.59 -8.68
CA GLU A 108 -0.76 -23.65 -10.09
C GLU A 108 0.52 -23.64 -10.95
N ALA A 109 0.54 -24.52 -11.95
CA ALA A 109 1.72 -25.00 -12.66
C ALA A 109 2.51 -23.90 -13.43
N PRO A 110 3.79 -24.14 -13.79
CA PRO A 110 4.65 -23.13 -14.39
C PRO A 110 4.09 -22.58 -15.72
N PRO A 111 4.18 -21.26 -15.97
CA PRO A 111 3.78 -20.69 -17.24
C PRO A 111 4.75 -21.11 -18.35
N GLU A 112 4.14 -21.60 -19.43
CA GLU A 112 4.74 -21.97 -20.70
C GLU A 112 5.64 -20.85 -21.24
N THR A 113 6.90 -21.18 -21.51
CA THR A 113 7.92 -20.32 -22.14
C THR A 113 7.39 -19.75 -23.45
N ARG A 114 7.26 -18.42 -23.54
CA ARG A 114 7.07 -17.74 -24.84
C ARG A 114 8.44 -17.55 -25.49
N PRO A 115 8.66 -18.02 -26.73
CA PRO A 115 9.95 -17.95 -27.39
C PRO A 115 10.32 -16.51 -27.76
N ASP A 116 11.61 -16.24 -27.64
CA ASP A 116 12.27 -14.98 -27.90
C ASP A 116 12.09 -14.55 -29.38
N GLU A 117 11.41 -13.43 -29.62
CA GLU A 117 11.32 -12.85 -30.96
C GLU A 117 12.52 -11.93 -31.19
N GLU A 118 13.63 -12.57 -31.57
CA GLU A 118 14.71 -11.97 -32.34
C GLU A 118 14.15 -11.51 -33.69
N LYS A 119 14.19 -10.20 -33.98
CA LYS A 119 14.36 -9.73 -35.36
C LYS A 119 14.86 -8.30 -35.45
N GLY A 120 16.13 -8.17 -35.86
CA GLY A 120 16.60 -7.02 -36.64
C GLY A 120 15.84 -6.93 -37.98
N PRO A 121 15.95 -5.81 -38.68
CA PRO A 121 17.20 -5.50 -39.41
C PRO A 121 17.80 -4.12 -39.13
#